data_AF-A0A1G8J300-F1
#
_entry.id   AF-A0A1G8J300-F1
#
_cell.length_a   1.000
_cell.length_b   1.000
_cell.length_c   1.000
_cell.angle_alpha   90.00
_cell.angle_beta   90.00
_cell.angle_gamma   90.00
#
_symmetry.space_group_name_H-M   'P 1'
#
loop_
_entity.id
_entity.type
_entity.pdbx_description
1 polymer ?
#
loop_
_entity_poly.entity_id
_entity_poly.type
_entity_poly.pdbx_seq_one_letter_code
_entity_poly.pdbx_strand_id
1 'polypeptide(L)'
;MAPVTAVPGIPDLLGTAFLPGTPGPALPPGPRDNPWHEAGAVTVEVPHDWRRLLDALWRADGMHPGTDGLPTTIARRPVPSAGATYGVRTHVVVPAGAVRSSLPPGRYAYQLDADILVRRAGPPPPPGTTPELVFCVQPGRAFGRYRHRAWPLWIADTAYAVAAAQSLLAAPDVRVGPFADTGPVALPPAHSTRRWLEQGLVPEIVLARIPVYGPGGSRGRLEVDEDTAAALGRRRSPALTEFPLDRRPTPRAATVAAASGQHWVRGADDVAVWTVRTDVTGPDLWRIHLNAARRAIRTVRSGAARLRPVSGMTAAAPPFPVHALALLRN
;
A
#
# COMPACT_ATOMS: atom_id res chain seq x y z
N MET A 1 -20.28 -7.87 14.82
CA MET A 1 -19.67 -6.63 14.31
C MET A 1 -19.66 -5.61 15.45
N ALA A 2 -18.50 -5.13 15.89
CA ALA A 2 -18.45 -4.03 16.86
C ALA A 2 -18.74 -2.69 16.15
N PRO A 3 -19.49 -1.76 16.76
CA PRO A 3 -19.85 -0.50 16.13
C PRO A 3 -18.66 0.47 16.13
N VAL A 4 -18.44 1.13 14.99
CA VAL A 4 -17.54 2.28 14.85
C VAL A 4 -18.35 3.53 15.21
N THR A 5 -18.00 4.21 16.30
CA THR A 5 -18.57 5.52 16.63
C THR A 5 -17.94 6.58 15.73
N ALA A 6 -18.74 7.21 14.87
CA ALA A 6 -18.29 8.26 13.96
C ALA A 6 -18.29 9.64 14.64
N VAL A 7 -17.28 10.44 14.36
CA VAL A 7 -17.27 11.90 14.59
C VAL A 7 -17.92 12.55 13.36
N PRO A 8 -18.86 13.52 13.50
CA PRO A 8 -19.45 14.19 12.36
C PRO A 8 -18.46 15.16 11.70
N GLY A 9 -18.49 15.23 10.37
CA GLY A 9 -17.70 16.15 9.54
C GLY A 9 -16.38 15.54 9.05
N ILE A 10 -16.05 15.78 7.79
CA ILE A 10 -14.70 15.51 7.27
C ILE A 10 -13.72 16.31 8.15
N PRO A 11 -12.71 15.71 8.81
CA PRO A 11 -11.65 16.50 9.43
C PRO A 11 -11.05 17.44 8.37
N ASP A 12 -10.83 18.73 8.66
CA ASP A 12 -10.41 19.74 7.68
C ASP A 12 -9.26 19.28 6.74
N LEU A 13 -8.37 18.43 7.27
CA LEU A 13 -7.26 17.79 6.53
C LEU A 13 -7.70 16.82 5.42
N LEU A 14 -8.75 16.02 5.63
CA LEU A 14 -9.31 15.12 4.63
C LEU A 14 -10.05 15.90 3.54
N GLY A 15 -10.76 16.98 3.91
CA GLY A 15 -11.43 17.87 2.94
C GLY A 15 -10.41 18.53 2.03
N THR A 16 -9.31 19.04 2.62
CA THR A 16 -8.19 19.65 1.90
C THR A 16 -7.57 18.71 0.85
N ALA A 17 -7.49 17.41 1.13
CA ALA A 17 -6.92 16.43 0.20
C ALA A 17 -7.73 16.26 -1.11
N PHE A 18 -9.02 16.61 -1.09
CA PHE A 18 -9.92 16.55 -2.24
C PHE A 18 -10.18 17.92 -2.88
N LEU A 19 -9.67 19.01 -2.29
CA LEU A 19 -9.87 20.35 -2.83
C LEU A 19 -9.26 20.47 -4.24
N PRO A 20 -9.93 21.24 -5.13
CA PRO A 20 -9.31 21.67 -6.38
C PRO A 20 -8.01 22.43 -6.08
N GLY A 21 -6.95 22.14 -6.84
CA GLY A 21 -5.66 22.83 -6.70
C GLY A 21 -4.48 21.91 -6.98
N THR A 22 -3.48 22.43 -7.70
CA THR A 22 -2.24 21.69 -7.96
C THR A 22 -1.51 21.47 -6.63
N PRO A 23 -0.97 20.27 -6.35
CA PRO A 23 -0.01 20.11 -5.26
C PRO A 23 1.07 21.18 -5.36
N GLY A 24 1.46 21.76 -4.23
CA GLY A 24 2.58 22.70 -4.18
C GLY A 24 3.88 22.08 -4.72
N PRO A 25 4.97 22.87 -4.83
CA PRO A 25 6.22 22.41 -5.40
C PRO A 25 6.72 21.14 -4.71
N ALA A 26 7.36 20.27 -5.50
CA ALA A 26 7.93 19.03 -4.99
C ALA A 26 8.98 19.33 -3.91
N LEU A 27 8.93 18.58 -2.81
CA LEU A 27 9.99 18.56 -1.82
C LEU A 27 10.85 17.31 -2.01
N PRO A 28 12.11 17.33 -1.51
CA PRO A 28 12.91 16.11 -1.41
C PRO A 28 12.08 14.99 -0.76
N PRO A 29 11.97 13.82 -1.39
CA PRO A 29 11.26 12.70 -0.78
C PRO A 29 12.02 12.25 0.47
N GLY A 30 11.27 11.78 1.47
CA GLY A 30 11.88 11.07 2.60
C GLY A 30 12.72 9.86 2.17
N PRO A 31 13.52 9.30 3.10
CA PRO A 31 14.46 8.23 2.78
C PRO A 31 13.74 7.00 2.21
N ARG A 32 14.45 6.26 1.34
CA ARG A 32 13.89 5.08 0.67
C ARG A 32 13.66 3.90 1.59
N ASP A 33 14.36 3.82 2.71
CA ASP A 33 14.10 2.94 3.84
C ASP A 33 14.61 3.64 5.11
N ASN A 34 14.12 3.23 6.28
CA ASN A 34 14.72 3.67 7.54
C ASN A 34 16.12 3.03 7.71
N PRO A 35 17.13 3.77 8.21
CA PRO A 35 18.50 3.26 8.37
C PRO A 35 18.60 2.34 9.60
N TRP A 36 17.88 1.22 9.57
CA TRP A 36 17.72 0.33 10.72
C TRP A 36 19.04 -0.20 11.29
N HIS A 37 20.09 -0.36 10.47
CA HIS A 37 21.42 -0.77 10.94
C HIS A 37 22.07 0.28 11.86
N GLU A 38 21.91 1.57 11.55
CA GLU A 38 22.38 2.66 12.41
C GLU A 38 21.62 2.67 13.74
N ALA A 39 20.36 2.21 13.73
CA ALA A 39 19.55 1.98 14.92
C ALA A 39 19.80 0.60 15.60
N GLY A 40 20.89 -0.10 15.23
CA GLY A 40 21.33 -1.34 15.87
C GLY A 40 20.64 -2.61 15.36
N ALA A 41 19.91 -2.56 14.24
CA ALA A 41 19.35 -3.75 13.63
C ALA A 41 20.43 -4.62 12.97
N VAL A 42 20.21 -5.93 12.97
CA VAL A 42 21.11 -6.92 12.36
C VAL A 42 20.43 -7.65 11.22
N THR A 43 21.14 -7.89 10.13
CA THR A 43 20.64 -8.72 9.02
C THR A 43 20.40 -10.14 9.53
N VAL A 44 19.30 -10.75 9.10
CA VAL A 44 19.00 -12.15 9.40
C VAL A 44 18.81 -12.95 8.12
N GLU A 45 19.16 -14.22 8.19
CA GLU A 45 18.75 -15.17 7.16
C GLU A 45 17.22 -15.25 7.15
N VAL A 46 16.63 -15.15 5.96
CA VAL A 46 15.18 -15.21 5.78
C VAL A 46 14.79 -16.64 5.42
N PRO A 47 14.03 -17.34 6.27
CA PRO A 47 13.51 -18.65 5.93
C PRO A 47 12.72 -18.63 4.62
N HIS A 48 12.82 -19.72 3.86
CA HIS A 48 12.28 -19.80 2.49
C HIS A 48 10.80 -19.42 2.35
N ASP A 49 9.96 -19.77 3.33
CA ASP A 49 8.53 -19.43 3.34
C ASP A 49 8.28 -17.92 3.49
N TRP A 50 8.99 -17.25 4.41
CA TRP A 50 8.96 -15.80 4.52
C TRP A 50 9.55 -15.11 3.31
N ARG A 51 10.64 -15.66 2.74
CA ARG A 51 11.25 -15.12 1.53
C ARG A 51 10.27 -15.13 0.36
N ARG A 52 9.53 -16.23 0.15
CA ARG A 52 8.48 -16.32 -0.88
C ARG A 52 7.40 -15.25 -0.71
N LEU A 53 6.93 -15.04 0.51
CA LEU A 53 5.92 -14.02 0.79
C LEU A 53 6.44 -12.61 0.49
N LEU A 54 7.63 -12.28 0.98
CA LEU A 54 8.25 -10.98 0.76
C LEU A 54 8.53 -10.74 -0.72
N ASP A 55 8.96 -11.76 -1.46
CA ASP A 55 9.17 -11.71 -2.90
C ASP A 55 7.90 -11.40 -3.67
N ALA A 56 6.84 -12.16 -3.39
CA ALA A 56 5.56 -12.01 -4.05
C ALA A 56 4.94 -10.62 -3.83
N LEU A 57 5.27 -9.96 -2.71
CA LEU A 57 4.83 -8.60 -2.42
C LEU A 57 5.73 -7.54 -3.07
N TRP A 58 7.05 -7.71 -2.99
CA TRP A 58 7.97 -6.57 -3.09
C TRP A 58 9.20 -6.74 -3.98
N ARG A 59 9.53 -7.96 -4.40
CA ARG A 59 10.76 -8.20 -5.17
C ARG A 59 10.77 -7.33 -6.42
N ALA A 60 11.86 -6.59 -6.58
CA ALA A 60 12.03 -5.70 -7.70
C ALA A 60 12.12 -6.48 -9.02
N ASP A 61 11.45 -5.99 -10.06
CA ASP A 61 11.58 -6.52 -11.43
C ASP A 61 11.70 -5.36 -12.44
N GLY A 62 12.95 -4.97 -12.67
CA GLY A 62 13.33 -3.82 -13.50
C GLY A 62 12.95 -2.48 -12.87
N MET A 63 13.08 -1.43 -13.68
CA MET A 63 12.84 -0.04 -13.24
C MET A 63 11.60 0.55 -13.91
N HIS A 64 10.98 1.53 -13.24
CA HIS A 64 9.89 2.31 -13.85
C HIS A 64 10.42 3.10 -15.04
N PRO A 65 9.69 3.18 -16.16
CA PRO A 65 10.07 4.06 -17.26
C PRO A 65 9.79 5.53 -16.90
N GLY A 66 10.67 6.42 -17.36
CA GLY A 66 10.51 7.87 -17.36
C GLY A 66 9.52 8.32 -18.44
N THR A 67 9.32 9.63 -18.52
CA THR A 67 8.46 10.24 -19.56
C THR A 67 9.05 10.12 -20.96
N ASP A 68 10.37 10.01 -21.04
CA ASP A 68 11.16 9.71 -22.24
C ASP A 68 11.23 8.21 -22.58
N GLY A 69 10.60 7.35 -21.76
CA GLY A 69 10.64 5.90 -21.89
C GLY A 69 11.90 5.25 -21.33
N LEU A 70 12.90 6.01 -20.86
CA LEU A 70 14.14 5.47 -20.31
C LEU A 70 13.93 4.94 -18.88
N PRO A 71 14.68 3.92 -18.44
CA PRO A 71 14.61 3.43 -17.07
C PRO A 71 14.94 4.53 -16.04
N THR A 72 14.09 4.70 -15.04
CA THR A 72 14.36 5.53 -13.85
C THR A 72 15.22 4.77 -12.83
N THR A 73 15.55 5.40 -11.71
CA THR A 73 16.22 4.74 -10.57
C THR A 73 15.25 4.09 -9.58
N ILE A 74 13.96 3.99 -9.94
CA ILE A 74 12.90 3.50 -9.07
C ILE A 74 12.47 2.11 -9.52
N ALA A 75 12.71 1.11 -8.68
CA ALA A 75 12.33 -0.28 -8.95
C ALA A 75 10.81 -0.46 -9.14
N ARG A 76 10.42 -1.30 -10.10
CA ARG A 76 9.03 -1.79 -10.21
C ARG A 76 8.85 -2.94 -9.23
N ARG A 77 7.70 -2.96 -8.56
CA ARG A 77 7.36 -3.99 -7.57
C ARG A 77 5.94 -4.53 -7.85
N PRO A 78 5.63 -5.77 -7.41
CA PRO A 78 4.32 -6.38 -7.63
C PRO A 78 3.17 -5.53 -7.08
N VAL A 79 3.31 -5.07 -5.83
CA VAL A 79 2.37 -4.13 -5.21
C VAL A 79 2.60 -2.71 -5.78
N PRO A 80 1.58 -2.09 -6.41
CA PRO A 80 1.72 -0.74 -6.96
C PRO A 80 1.82 0.32 -5.86
N SER A 81 2.40 1.46 -6.22
CA SER A 81 2.39 2.67 -5.41
C SER A 81 2.13 3.90 -6.27
N ALA A 82 1.32 4.82 -5.75
CA ALA A 82 1.06 6.10 -6.39
C ALA A 82 2.37 6.85 -6.66
N GLY A 83 2.60 7.18 -7.94
CA GLY A 83 3.79 7.91 -8.39
C GLY A 83 5.11 7.21 -8.14
N ALA A 84 5.09 5.88 -7.95
CA ALA A 84 6.25 5.08 -7.59
C ALA A 84 6.95 5.58 -6.31
N THR A 85 6.19 6.13 -5.36
CA THR A 85 6.75 6.67 -4.11
C THR A 85 7.17 5.56 -3.14
N TYR A 86 6.52 4.40 -3.19
CA TYR A 86 6.77 3.22 -2.36
C TYR A 86 6.97 3.59 -0.88
N GLY A 87 6.01 4.33 -0.33
CA GLY A 87 6.04 4.76 1.07
C GLY A 87 5.65 3.68 2.06
N VAL A 88 5.08 2.56 1.60
CA VAL A 88 4.67 1.45 2.48
C VAL A 88 5.90 0.68 2.95
N ARG A 89 6.00 0.49 4.27
CA ARG A 89 7.02 -0.31 4.95
C ARG A 89 6.41 -1.60 5.47
N THR A 90 7.21 -2.65 5.42
CA THR A 90 6.80 -3.99 5.86
C THR A 90 7.61 -4.37 7.08
N HIS A 91 6.91 -4.63 8.18
CA HIS A 91 7.48 -5.21 9.39
C HIS A 91 6.92 -6.62 9.58
N VAL A 92 7.74 -7.49 10.15
CA VAL A 92 7.29 -8.81 10.62
C VAL A 92 7.44 -8.83 12.13
N VAL A 93 6.37 -9.21 12.83
CA VAL A 93 6.39 -9.37 14.28
C VAL A 93 6.15 -10.84 14.58
N VAL A 94 7.12 -11.49 15.20
CA VAL A 94 7.02 -12.88 15.65
C VAL A 94 6.93 -12.88 17.18
N PRO A 95 5.75 -13.21 17.75
CA PRO A 95 5.58 -13.25 19.20
C PRO A 95 6.46 -14.29 19.91
N ALA A 96 6.67 -14.12 21.21
CA ALA A 96 7.49 -15.01 22.04
C ALA A 96 7.04 -16.47 22.01
N GLY A 97 5.72 -16.73 21.94
CA GLY A 97 5.14 -18.07 21.93
C GLY A 97 4.92 -18.67 20.52
N ALA A 98 5.40 -18.03 19.46
CA ALA A 98 5.19 -18.46 18.08
C ALA A 98 6.11 -19.62 17.67
N VAL A 99 6.03 -20.75 18.39
CA VAL A 99 6.92 -21.93 18.24
C VAL A 99 6.87 -22.61 16.86
N ARG A 100 5.87 -22.31 16.04
CA ARG A 100 5.70 -22.86 14.68
C ARG A 100 6.20 -21.92 13.57
N SER A 101 6.64 -20.72 13.93
CA SER A 101 7.25 -19.80 12.98
C SER A 101 8.65 -20.28 12.63
N SER A 102 8.96 -20.31 11.33
CA SER A 102 10.33 -20.54 10.83
C SER A 102 11.27 -19.37 11.14
N LEU A 103 10.73 -18.15 11.29
CA LEU A 103 11.46 -17.01 11.84
C LEU A 103 11.43 -17.05 13.36
N PRO A 104 12.56 -16.81 14.05
CA PRO A 104 12.60 -16.78 15.50
C PRO A 104 11.81 -15.59 16.07
N PRO A 105 11.38 -15.63 17.35
CA PRO A 105 10.68 -14.51 17.99
C PRO A 105 11.46 -13.20 17.91
N GLY A 106 10.77 -12.12 17.51
CA GLY A 106 11.41 -10.82 17.32
C GLY A 106 10.55 -9.82 16.55
N ARG A 107 11.11 -8.64 16.32
CA ARG A 107 10.57 -7.62 15.42
C ARG A 107 11.54 -7.40 14.29
N TYR A 108 11.03 -7.42 13.08
CA TYR A 108 11.83 -7.34 11.87
C TYR A 108 11.30 -6.22 10.98
N ALA A 109 12.19 -5.57 10.25
CA ALA A 109 11.85 -4.65 9.17
C ALA A 109 12.43 -5.19 7.86
N TYR A 110 11.63 -5.18 6.81
CA TYR A 110 12.09 -5.50 5.47
C TYR A 110 12.50 -4.21 4.76
N GLN A 111 13.77 -4.13 4.36
CA GLN A 111 14.32 -3.00 3.63
C GLN A 111 14.14 -3.23 2.13
N LEU A 112 13.22 -2.48 1.54
CA LEU A 112 12.76 -2.69 0.17
C LEU A 112 13.89 -2.54 -0.85
N ASP A 113 14.78 -1.57 -0.66
CA ASP A 113 15.84 -1.27 -1.63
C ASP A 113 17.01 -2.24 -1.57
N ALA A 114 17.38 -2.66 -0.36
CA ALA A 114 18.44 -3.66 -0.16
C ALA A 114 17.92 -5.10 -0.32
N ASP A 115 16.61 -5.30 -0.35
CA ASP A 115 15.96 -6.61 -0.46
C ASP A 115 16.38 -7.58 0.66
N ILE A 116 16.50 -7.04 1.89
CA ILE A 116 16.91 -7.79 3.08
C ILE A 116 15.91 -7.62 4.23
N LEU A 117 15.85 -8.63 5.10
CA LEU A 117 15.16 -8.56 6.38
C LEU A 117 16.19 -8.29 7.48
N VAL A 118 15.91 -7.31 8.32
CA VAL A 118 16.71 -7.00 9.49
C VAL A 118 15.91 -7.23 10.77
N ARG A 119 16.51 -7.87 11.76
CA ARG A 119 15.97 -7.96 13.11
C ARG A 119 16.30 -6.67 13.84
N ARG A 120 15.26 -5.96 14.26
CA ARG A 120 15.38 -4.67 14.94
C ARG A 120 15.84 -4.87 16.39
N ALA A 121 16.72 -3.99 16.85
CA ALA A 121 16.96 -3.80 18.27
C ALA A 121 15.72 -3.23 18.95
N GLY A 122 15.57 -3.48 20.25
CA GLY A 122 14.47 -2.93 21.05
C GLY A 122 13.93 -3.91 22.10
N PRO A 123 12.71 -3.67 22.59
CA PRO A 123 12.14 -4.48 23.66
C PRO A 123 11.93 -5.93 23.23
N PRO A 124 11.80 -6.87 24.19
CA PRO A 124 11.47 -8.26 23.92
C PRO A 124 10.24 -8.42 23.00
N PRO A 125 10.16 -9.52 22.22
CA PRO A 125 9.00 -9.78 21.36
C PRO A 125 7.70 -9.79 22.18
N PRO A 126 6.57 -9.36 21.59
CA PRO A 126 5.31 -9.33 22.32
C PRO A 126 4.86 -10.74 22.68
N PRO A 127 4.03 -10.91 23.73
CA PRO A 127 3.36 -12.18 24.01
C PRO A 127 2.40 -12.54 22.87
N GLY A 128 2.11 -13.84 22.73
CA GLY A 128 1.21 -14.37 21.70
C GLY A 128 1.80 -15.55 20.96
N THR A 129 1.07 -16.05 19.97
CA THR A 129 1.45 -17.27 19.22
C THR A 129 1.42 -17.10 17.71
N THR A 130 0.86 -16.01 17.21
CA THR A 130 0.62 -15.80 15.77
C THR A 130 1.54 -14.68 15.25
N PRO A 131 2.45 -14.98 14.30
CA PRO A 131 3.20 -13.94 13.63
C PRO A 131 2.29 -12.95 12.90
N GLU A 132 2.71 -11.70 12.78
CA GLU A 132 1.98 -10.66 12.08
C GLU A 132 2.86 -10.00 11.01
N LEU A 133 2.30 -9.83 9.82
CA LEU A 133 2.79 -8.90 8.82
C LEU A 133 2.16 -7.54 9.10
N VAL A 134 2.98 -6.52 9.31
CA VAL A 134 2.52 -5.18 9.67
C VAL A 134 2.95 -4.20 8.60
N PHE A 135 1.97 -3.52 8.00
CA PHE A 135 2.23 -2.45 7.04
C PHE A 135 2.16 -1.10 7.73
N CYS A 136 3.25 -0.36 7.60
CA CYS A 136 3.34 1.04 7.98
C CYS A 136 3.45 1.90 6.72
N VAL A 137 3.24 3.20 6.85
CA VAL A 137 3.60 4.17 5.80
C VAL A 137 4.63 5.15 6.36
N GLN A 138 5.60 5.54 5.54
CA GLN A 138 6.44 6.71 5.73
C GLN A 138 5.81 7.92 5.02
N PRO A 139 5.16 8.84 5.76
CA PRO A 139 4.38 9.93 5.17
C PRO A 139 5.16 10.81 4.18
N GLY A 140 6.45 11.06 4.50
CA GLY A 140 7.32 11.95 3.74
C GLY A 140 7.53 11.55 2.27
N ARG A 141 7.40 10.25 1.94
CA ARG A 141 7.60 9.73 0.58
C ARG A 141 6.54 10.25 -0.39
N ALA A 142 5.28 10.07 -0.04
CA ALA A 142 4.17 10.56 -0.85
C ALA A 142 3.95 12.07 -0.65
N PHE A 143 4.20 12.60 0.56
CA PHE A 143 4.05 14.04 0.83
C PHE A 143 4.98 14.90 -0.02
N GLY A 144 6.22 14.46 -0.27
CA GLY A 144 7.17 15.19 -1.12
C GLY A 144 6.62 15.50 -2.52
N ARG A 145 5.81 14.61 -3.09
CA ARG A 145 5.21 14.77 -4.42
C ARG A 145 3.77 15.30 -4.39
N TYR A 146 2.96 14.81 -3.45
CA TYR A 146 1.51 14.99 -3.47
C TYR A 146 1.00 16.02 -2.46
N ARG A 147 1.86 16.51 -1.57
CA ARG A 147 1.55 17.59 -0.60
C ARG A 147 0.22 17.29 0.12
N HIS A 148 -0.74 18.21 0.07
CA HIS A 148 -2.05 18.07 0.69
C HIS A 148 -2.84 16.84 0.20
N ARG A 149 -2.55 16.30 -0.98
CA ARG A 149 -3.21 15.09 -1.52
C ARG A 149 -2.59 13.77 -1.05
N ALA A 150 -1.52 13.82 -0.23
CA ALA A 150 -0.75 12.63 0.10
C ALA A 150 -1.50 11.66 1.03
N TRP A 151 -2.28 12.17 1.98
CA TRP A 151 -2.92 11.34 3.02
C TRP A 151 -3.80 10.21 2.45
N PRO A 152 -4.76 10.45 1.53
CA PRO A 152 -5.53 9.36 0.94
C PRO A 152 -4.67 8.33 0.21
N LEU A 153 -3.54 8.75 -0.37
CA LEU A 153 -2.62 7.86 -1.08
C LEU A 153 -1.86 6.93 -0.14
N TRP A 154 -1.64 7.33 1.13
CA TRP A 154 -1.05 6.45 2.14
C TRP A 154 -1.95 5.23 2.41
N ILE A 155 -3.25 5.48 2.56
CA ILE A 155 -4.26 4.42 2.72
C ILE A 155 -4.38 3.63 1.41
N ALA A 156 -4.40 4.29 0.26
CA ALA A 156 -4.51 3.63 -1.04
C ALA A 156 -3.36 2.63 -1.27
N ASP A 157 -2.11 3.06 -1.15
CA ASP A 157 -0.93 2.20 -1.35
C ASP A 157 -0.92 1.04 -0.34
N THR A 158 -1.26 1.33 0.93
CA THR A 158 -1.33 0.29 1.96
C THR A 158 -2.47 -0.70 1.68
N ALA A 159 -3.60 -0.26 1.14
CA ALA A 159 -4.70 -1.13 0.75
C ALA A 159 -4.32 -2.10 -0.38
N TYR A 160 -3.46 -1.69 -1.32
CA TYR A 160 -2.90 -2.60 -2.32
C TYR A 160 -1.96 -3.65 -1.69
N ALA A 161 -1.10 -3.24 -0.76
CA ALA A 161 -0.24 -4.17 -0.02
C ALA A 161 -1.08 -5.18 0.80
N VAL A 162 -2.10 -4.69 1.49
CA VAL A 162 -3.05 -5.51 2.25
C VAL A 162 -3.78 -6.50 1.35
N ALA A 163 -4.38 -6.03 0.25
CA ALA A 163 -5.15 -6.90 -0.63
C ALA A 163 -4.25 -7.97 -1.29
N ALA A 164 -3.00 -7.63 -1.60
CA ALA A 164 -2.01 -8.59 -2.11
C ALA A 164 -1.68 -9.64 -1.04
N ALA A 165 -1.34 -9.23 0.18
CA ALA A 165 -1.06 -10.14 1.28
C ALA A 165 -2.26 -11.03 1.63
N GLN A 166 -3.49 -10.48 1.67
CA GLN A 166 -4.71 -11.26 1.87
C GLN A 166 -4.89 -12.34 0.80
N SER A 167 -4.59 -12.02 -0.45
CA SER A 167 -4.73 -12.95 -1.56
C SER A 167 -3.64 -14.03 -1.54
N LEU A 168 -2.41 -13.66 -1.17
CA LEU A 168 -1.27 -14.57 -1.05
C LEU A 168 -1.40 -15.54 0.13
N LEU A 169 -1.92 -15.07 1.26
CA LEU A 169 -2.00 -15.82 2.52
C LEU A 169 -3.37 -16.45 2.79
N ALA A 170 -4.35 -16.20 1.91
CA ALA A 170 -5.76 -16.48 2.17
C ALA A 170 -6.25 -15.95 3.54
N ALA A 171 -5.69 -14.81 4.01
CA ALA A 171 -5.92 -14.29 5.35
C ALA A 171 -7.25 -13.52 5.46
N PRO A 172 -8.28 -14.06 6.14
CA PRO A 172 -9.57 -13.39 6.26
C PRO A 172 -9.50 -12.21 7.23
N ASP A 173 -8.67 -12.32 8.27
CA ASP A 173 -8.58 -11.37 9.35
C ASP A 173 -7.54 -10.30 9.03
N VAL A 174 -7.99 -9.08 8.76
CA VAL A 174 -7.10 -7.93 8.64
C VAL A 174 -7.61 -6.82 9.53
N ARG A 175 -6.71 -6.27 10.33
CA ARG A 175 -6.97 -5.05 11.10
C ARG A 175 -6.36 -3.88 10.35
N VAL A 176 -7.13 -2.81 10.21
CA VAL A 176 -6.71 -1.58 9.56
C VAL A 176 -6.74 -0.41 10.54
N GLY A 177 -5.83 0.54 10.34
CA GLY A 177 -5.56 1.67 11.21
C GLY A 177 -5.98 3.03 10.60
N PRO A 178 -5.39 4.14 11.06
CA PRO A 178 -4.16 4.22 11.87
C PRO A 178 -4.33 3.65 13.28
N PHE A 179 -3.31 2.96 13.78
CA PHE A 179 -3.30 2.44 15.15
C PHE A 179 -2.59 3.45 16.07
N ALA A 180 -3.27 3.89 17.13
CA ALA A 180 -2.65 4.70 18.17
C ALA A 180 -1.61 3.89 18.98
N ASP A 181 -1.96 2.64 19.30
CA ASP A 181 -1.05 1.69 19.92
C ASP A 181 -0.16 1.03 18.87
N THR A 182 1.13 1.33 18.91
CA THR A 182 2.18 0.71 18.08
C THR A 182 2.80 -0.52 18.74
N GLY A 183 2.35 -0.92 19.93
CA GLY A 183 2.96 -1.89 20.85
C GLY A 183 3.54 -3.16 20.19
N PRO A 184 2.80 -3.88 19.34
CA PRO A 184 3.34 -5.05 18.64
C PRO A 184 4.60 -4.76 17.82
N VAL A 185 4.70 -3.59 17.19
CA VAL A 185 5.84 -3.17 16.36
C VAL A 185 6.85 -2.33 17.15
N ALA A 186 6.49 -1.85 18.35
CA ALA A 186 7.32 -1.01 19.21
C ALA A 186 7.98 0.17 18.46
N LEU A 187 7.20 0.87 17.63
CA LEU A 187 7.63 2.11 16.97
C LEU A 187 7.22 3.31 17.85
N PRO A 188 7.99 4.40 17.87
CA PRO A 188 7.51 5.64 18.48
C PRO A 188 6.21 6.09 17.81
N PRO A 189 5.30 6.78 18.53
CA PRO A 189 4.15 7.43 17.90
C PRO A 189 4.61 8.35 16.77
N ALA A 190 3.93 8.34 15.62
CA ALA A 190 4.37 9.07 14.43
C ALA A 190 4.51 10.59 14.65
N HIS A 191 3.73 11.17 15.56
CA HIS A 191 3.78 12.59 15.92
C HIS A 191 4.95 12.94 16.87
N SER A 192 5.68 11.94 17.40
CA SER A 192 6.74 12.15 18.38
C SER A 192 8.09 12.39 17.70
N THR A 193 8.27 13.55 17.06
CA THR A 193 9.48 13.91 16.29
C THR A 193 10.77 13.65 17.06
N ARG A 194 10.83 14.04 18.34
CA ARG A 194 12.00 13.85 19.19
C ARG A 194 12.43 12.38 19.27
N ARG A 195 11.50 11.46 19.50
CA ARG A 195 11.81 10.02 19.64
C ARG A 195 12.32 9.40 18.34
N TRP A 196 11.81 9.86 17.20
CA TRP A 196 12.29 9.42 15.89
C TRP A 196 13.71 9.90 15.62
N LEU A 197 13.99 11.18 15.91
CA LEU A 197 15.32 11.77 15.76
C LEU A 197 16.36 11.14 16.70
N GLU A 198 15.99 10.85 17.95
CA GLU A 198 16.86 10.14 18.91
C GLU A 198 17.28 8.74 18.42
N GLN A 199 16.49 8.12 17.54
CA GLN A 199 16.80 6.83 16.92
C GLN A 199 17.49 6.95 15.55
N GLY A 200 17.67 8.15 15.01
CA GLY A 200 18.17 8.37 13.65
C GLY A 200 17.18 7.90 12.56
N LEU A 201 15.89 7.80 12.88
CA LEU A 201 14.86 7.24 12.00
C LEU A 201 13.85 8.33 11.59
N VAL A 202 13.11 8.06 10.51
CA VAL A 202 11.97 8.89 10.08
C VAL A 202 10.63 8.28 10.50
N PRO A 203 9.60 9.11 10.76
CA PRO A 203 8.31 8.63 11.22
C PRO A 203 7.62 7.61 10.31
N GLU A 204 7.07 6.59 10.95
CA GLU A 204 6.18 5.60 10.34
C GLU A 204 4.81 5.58 11.05
N ILE A 205 3.72 5.51 10.27
CA ILE A 205 2.36 5.33 10.78
C ILE A 205 1.95 3.88 10.54
N VAL A 206 1.60 3.15 11.60
CA VAL A 206 1.09 1.78 11.48
C VAL A 206 -0.32 1.82 10.91
N LEU A 207 -0.53 1.18 9.76
CA LEU A 207 -1.77 1.26 8.99
C LEU A 207 -2.49 -0.07 8.82
N ALA A 208 -1.80 -1.21 8.81
CA ALA A 208 -2.47 -2.51 8.76
C ALA A 208 -1.68 -3.60 9.49
N ARG A 209 -2.40 -4.56 10.07
CA ARG A 209 -1.83 -5.76 10.69
C ARG A 209 -2.55 -6.98 10.14
N ILE A 210 -1.78 -7.93 9.63
CA ILE A 210 -2.26 -9.17 9.04
C ILE A 210 -1.64 -10.33 9.81
N PRO A 211 -2.40 -11.06 10.63
CA PRO A 211 -1.93 -12.32 11.17
C PRO A 211 -1.55 -13.27 10.03
N VAL A 212 -0.42 -13.94 10.21
CA VAL A 212 0.12 -14.90 9.25
C VAL A 212 -0.20 -16.30 9.79
N TYR A 213 -1.19 -16.94 9.18
CA TYR A 213 -1.64 -18.29 9.51
C TYR A 213 -1.21 -19.29 8.42
N GLY A 214 -1.13 -20.58 8.77
CA GLY A 214 -1.23 -21.67 7.78
C GLY A 214 -2.69 -21.92 7.36
N PRO A 215 -2.96 -22.72 6.32
CA PRO A 215 -4.30 -22.95 5.80
C PRO A 215 -5.31 -23.47 6.86
N GLY A 216 -6.58 -23.06 6.69
CA GLY A 216 -7.71 -23.48 7.53
C GLY A 216 -7.77 -22.85 8.93
N GLY A 217 -7.00 -21.77 9.19
CA GLY A 217 -6.85 -21.21 10.54
C GLY A 217 -6.14 -22.17 11.51
N SER A 218 -5.73 -23.34 11.01
CA SER A 218 -4.94 -24.30 11.76
C SER A 218 -3.51 -23.80 11.79
N ARG A 219 -2.87 -24.00 12.94
CA ARG A 219 -1.52 -23.51 13.28
C ARG A 219 -0.44 -24.21 12.40
N GLY A 220 -0.45 -24.04 11.08
CA GLY A 220 0.47 -24.65 10.12
C GLY A 220 1.62 -23.73 9.67
N ARG A 221 2.50 -24.26 8.81
CA ARG A 221 3.60 -23.56 8.13
C ARG A 221 3.06 -22.44 7.23
N LEU A 222 3.82 -21.37 7.06
CA LEU A 222 3.49 -20.27 6.14
C LEU A 222 3.43 -20.79 4.70
N GLU A 223 2.30 -20.57 4.04
CA GLU A 223 2.08 -20.93 2.63
C GLU A 223 1.68 -19.69 1.82
N VAL A 224 2.16 -19.65 0.57
CA VAL A 224 1.95 -18.53 -0.36
C VAL A 224 1.27 -19.07 -1.61
N ASP A 225 0.13 -18.48 -1.99
CA ASP A 225 -0.60 -18.80 -3.24
C ASP A 225 0.28 -18.42 -4.45
N GLU A 226 0.87 -19.43 -5.10
CA GLU A 226 1.82 -19.26 -6.20
C GLU A 226 1.19 -18.66 -7.46
N ASP A 227 -0.08 -18.98 -7.75
CA ASP A 227 -0.78 -18.40 -8.89
C ASP A 227 -0.98 -16.90 -8.72
N THR A 228 -1.30 -16.48 -7.49
CA THR A 228 -1.39 -15.08 -7.10
C THR A 228 -0.03 -14.41 -7.15
N ALA A 229 1.02 -15.06 -6.62
CA ALA A 229 2.39 -14.54 -6.68
C ALA A 229 2.82 -14.30 -8.13
N ALA A 230 2.61 -15.28 -9.01
CA ALA A 230 2.95 -15.19 -10.42
C ALA A 230 2.11 -14.12 -11.15
N ALA A 231 0.82 -14.00 -10.86
CA ALA A 231 -0.06 -12.97 -11.43
C ALA A 231 0.37 -11.56 -11.01
N LEU A 232 0.68 -11.35 -9.72
CA LEU A 232 1.20 -10.08 -9.20
C LEU A 232 2.56 -9.74 -9.82
N GLY A 233 3.45 -10.73 -9.94
CA GLY A 233 4.78 -10.57 -10.55
C GLY A 233 4.72 -10.15 -12.02
N ARG A 234 3.77 -10.67 -12.81
CA ARG A 234 3.58 -10.30 -14.22
C ARG A 234 2.82 -8.99 -14.42
N ARG A 235 2.08 -8.53 -13.41
CA ARG A 235 1.23 -7.33 -13.53
C ARG A 235 2.04 -6.12 -13.96
N ARG A 236 1.66 -5.49 -15.07
CA ARG A 236 2.12 -4.15 -15.46
C ARG A 236 0.92 -3.27 -15.76
N SER A 237 0.95 -2.03 -15.27
CA SER A 237 -0.03 -1.03 -15.69
C SER A 237 0.23 -0.70 -17.16
N PRO A 238 -0.79 -0.70 -18.04
CA PRO A 238 -0.63 -0.25 -19.42
C PRO A 238 0.00 1.13 -19.51
N ALA A 239 0.80 1.35 -20.55
CA ALA A 239 1.32 2.68 -20.88
C ALA A 239 0.16 3.61 -21.27
N LEU A 240 0.35 4.92 -21.07
CA LEU A 240 -0.70 5.90 -21.37
C LEU A 240 -1.06 5.92 -22.86
N THR A 241 -0.09 5.60 -23.73
CA THR A 241 -0.23 5.53 -25.19
C THR A 241 -1.07 4.34 -25.66
N GLU A 242 -1.29 3.33 -24.81
CA GLU A 242 -2.12 2.17 -25.14
C GLU A 242 -3.63 2.45 -25.02
N PHE A 243 -4.03 3.62 -24.51
CA PHE A 243 -5.43 4.00 -24.40
C PHE A 243 -5.87 4.79 -25.65
N PRO A 244 -6.63 4.18 -26.58
CA PRO A 244 -7.01 4.80 -27.85
C PRO A 244 -7.93 6.01 -27.66
N LEU A 245 -7.51 7.19 -28.13
CA LEU A 245 -8.26 8.45 -27.98
C LEU A 245 -9.17 8.79 -29.17
N ASP A 246 -9.09 8.01 -30.24
CA ASP A 246 -9.90 8.10 -31.46
C ASP A 246 -11.32 7.56 -31.27
N ARG A 247 -11.55 6.73 -30.25
CA ARG A 247 -12.87 6.17 -29.92
C ARG A 247 -13.71 7.14 -29.09
N ARG A 248 -15.03 7.10 -29.29
CA ARG A 248 -15.97 7.83 -28.42
C ARG A 248 -15.88 7.25 -27.00
N PRO A 249 -15.55 8.07 -25.98
CA PRO A 249 -15.43 7.57 -24.62
C PRO A 249 -16.78 7.13 -24.07
N THR A 250 -16.78 6.11 -23.21
CA THR A 250 -17.95 5.80 -22.40
C THR A 250 -18.27 6.99 -21.48
N PRO A 251 -19.55 7.18 -21.07
CA PRO A 251 -19.91 8.27 -20.17
C PRO A 251 -19.08 8.27 -18.89
N ARG A 252 -18.82 7.09 -18.32
CA ARG A 252 -18.02 6.95 -17.11
C ARG A 252 -16.55 7.29 -17.34
N ALA A 253 -15.96 6.89 -18.46
CA ALA A 253 -14.58 7.26 -18.81
C ALA A 253 -14.43 8.77 -18.99
N ALA A 254 -15.40 9.42 -19.63
CA ALA A 254 -15.42 10.88 -19.78
C ALA A 254 -15.50 11.59 -18.42
N THR A 255 -16.37 11.14 -17.51
CA THR A 255 -16.48 11.70 -16.15
C THR A 255 -15.18 11.55 -15.36
N VAL A 256 -14.55 10.38 -15.38
CA VAL A 256 -13.30 10.15 -14.64
C VAL A 256 -12.13 10.93 -15.26
N ALA A 257 -12.06 11.03 -16.59
CA ALA A 257 -11.06 11.85 -17.26
C ALA A 257 -11.18 13.33 -16.86
N ALA A 258 -12.40 13.86 -16.81
CA ALA A 258 -12.66 15.23 -16.36
C ALA A 258 -12.28 15.43 -14.89
N ALA A 259 -12.70 14.52 -14.01
CA ALA A 259 -12.41 14.62 -12.57
C ALA A 259 -10.91 14.48 -12.26
N SER A 260 -10.19 13.64 -12.99
CA SER A 260 -8.75 13.41 -12.77
C SER A 260 -7.83 14.39 -13.51
N GLY A 261 -8.36 15.14 -14.48
CA GLY A 261 -7.54 15.89 -15.44
C GLY A 261 -6.69 15.00 -16.36
N GLN A 262 -6.97 13.70 -16.44
CA GLN A 262 -6.17 12.74 -17.18
C GLN A 262 -6.89 12.30 -18.45
N HIS A 263 -6.56 12.94 -19.57
CA HIS A 263 -7.25 12.73 -20.86
C HIS A 263 -7.16 11.29 -21.38
N TRP A 264 -6.05 10.59 -21.12
CA TRP A 264 -5.84 9.19 -21.54
C TRP A 264 -6.93 8.23 -21.02
N VAL A 265 -7.60 8.55 -19.91
CA VAL A 265 -8.67 7.71 -19.34
C VAL A 265 -9.86 7.55 -20.30
N ARG A 266 -10.06 8.52 -21.21
CA ARG A 266 -11.12 8.48 -22.23
C ARG A 266 -11.03 7.25 -23.14
N GLY A 267 -9.81 6.74 -23.36
CA GLY A 267 -9.56 5.56 -24.18
C GLY A 267 -9.70 4.22 -23.46
N ALA A 268 -10.18 4.19 -22.21
CA ALA A 268 -10.40 2.95 -21.49
C ALA A 268 -11.65 2.21 -22.02
N ASP A 269 -11.55 0.89 -22.17
CA ASP A 269 -12.68 0.03 -22.58
C ASP A 269 -13.75 -0.03 -21.48
N ASP A 270 -13.33 0.04 -20.22
CA ASP A 270 -14.20 0.17 -19.05
C ASP A 270 -13.48 0.97 -17.96
N VAL A 271 -14.28 1.59 -17.09
CA VAL A 271 -13.79 2.30 -15.91
C VAL A 271 -14.60 1.86 -14.69
N ALA A 272 -13.89 1.36 -13.66
CA ALA A 272 -14.47 1.18 -12.35
C ALA A 272 -14.15 2.42 -11.49
N VAL A 273 -15.17 3.03 -10.89
CA VAL A 273 -15.02 4.23 -10.05
C VAL A 273 -15.66 4.00 -8.70
N TRP A 274 -15.00 4.47 -7.65
CA TRP A 274 -15.50 4.48 -6.28
C TRP A 274 -15.63 5.91 -5.80
N THR A 275 -16.81 6.25 -5.30
CA THR A 275 -17.20 7.60 -4.94
C THR A 275 -17.75 7.68 -3.52
N VAL A 276 -17.79 8.88 -2.96
CA VAL A 276 -18.34 9.21 -1.64
C VAL A 276 -19.23 10.44 -1.72
N ARG A 277 -20.27 10.55 -0.89
CA ARG A 277 -21.23 11.65 -1.00
C ARG A 277 -20.70 12.91 -0.31
N THR A 278 -20.54 12.92 1.01
CA THR A 278 -20.08 14.14 1.73
C THR A 278 -19.28 13.89 3.01
N ASP A 279 -19.41 12.73 3.66
CA ASP A 279 -18.81 12.49 4.99
C ASP A 279 -17.84 11.30 4.97
N VAL A 280 -16.66 11.52 4.40
CA VAL A 280 -15.65 10.47 4.27
C VAL A 280 -14.94 10.25 5.60
N THR A 281 -15.12 9.07 6.16
CA THR A 281 -14.36 8.63 7.33
C THR A 281 -13.11 7.86 6.90
N GLY A 282 -12.13 7.71 7.80
CA GLY A 282 -10.99 6.79 7.58
C GLY A 282 -11.43 5.36 7.20
N PRO A 283 -12.40 4.75 7.89
CA PRO A 283 -12.99 3.47 7.49
C PRO A 283 -13.57 3.44 6.06
N ASP A 284 -14.20 4.53 5.60
CA ASP A 284 -14.70 4.60 4.22
C ASP A 284 -13.57 4.58 3.19
N LEU A 285 -12.48 5.32 3.44
CA LEU A 285 -11.30 5.28 2.57
C LEU A 285 -10.70 3.88 2.50
N TRP A 286 -10.56 3.20 3.64
CA TRP A 286 -10.10 1.81 3.67
C TRP A 286 -11.00 0.90 2.86
N ARG A 287 -12.31 0.95 3.08
CA ARG A 287 -13.29 0.14 2.35
C ARG A 287 -13.19 0.37 0.84
N ILE A 288 -13.11 1.63 0.41
CA ILE A 288 -13.02 2.01 -1.00
C ILE A 288 -11.72 1.48 -1.62
N HIS A 289 -10.57 1.80 -1.02
CA HIS A 289 -9.29 1.42 -1.60
C HIS A 289 -9.05 -0.10 -1.54
N LEU A 290 -9.50 -0.79 -0.48
CA LEU A 290 -9.44 -2.26 -0.43
C LEU A 290 -10.34 -2.90 -1.48
N ASN A 291 -11.55 -2.37 -1.71
CA ASN A 291 -12.42 -2.89 -2.77
C ASN A 291 -11.80 -2.68 -4.16
N ALA A 292 -11.19 -1.51 -4.40
CA ALA A 292 -10.47 -1.24 -5.63
C ALA A 292 -9.25 -2.17 -5.80
N ALA A 293 -8.43 -2.33 -4.75
CA ALA A 293 -7.26 -3.20 -4.77
C ALA A 293 -7.64 -4.68 -4.99
N ARG A 294 -8.67 -5.18 -4.29
CA ARG A 294 -9.19 -6.54 -4.48
C ARG A 294 -9.73 -6.75 -5.89
N ARG A 295 -10.45 -5.77 -6.45
CA ARG A 295 -10.88 -5.83 -7.87
C ARG A 295 -9.67 -5.89 -8.79
N ALA A 296 -8.66 -5.06 -8.58
CA ALA A 296 -7.45 -5.05 -9.39
C ALA A 296 -6.73 -6.40 -9.36
N ILE A 297 -6.57 -7.00 -8.19
CA ILE A 297 -5.92 -8.31 -8.03
C ILE A 297 -6.73 -9.41 -8.72
N ARG A 298 -8.06 -9.44 -8.54
CA ARG A 298 -8.91 -10.42 -9.24
C ARG A 298 -8.81 -10.30 -10.76
N THR A 299 -8.84 -9.08 -11.29
CA THR A 299 -8.71 -8.83 -12.74
C THR A 299 -7.35 -9.27 -13.29
N VAL A 300 -6.28 -9.02 -12.53
CA VAL A 300 -4.92 -9.44 -12.90
C VAL A 300 -4.78 -10.96 -12.84
N ARG A 301 -5.34 -11.61 -11.81
CA ARG A 301 -5.35 -13.07 -11.68
C ARG A 301 -6.13 -13.75 -12.80
N SER A 302 -7.30 -13.22 -13.17
CA SER A 302 -8.12 -13.81 -14.23
C SER A 302 -7.57 -13.58 -15.64
N GLY A 303 -6.64 -12.65 -15.81
CA GLY A 303 -6.14 -12.26 -17.14
C GLY A 303 -7.22 -11.66 -18.04
N ALA A 304 -8.35 -11.22 -17.49
CA ALA A 304 -9.49 -10.73 -18.29
C ALA A 304 -9.25 -9.31 -18.87
N ALA A 305 -8.39 -8.52 -18.22
CA ALA A 305 -8.04 -7.18 -18.66
C ALA A 305 -6.71 -6.74 -18.05
N ARG A 306 -6.04 -5.81 -18.71
CA ARG A 306 -4.98 -5.00 -18.12
C ARG A 306 -5.60 -3.74 -17.50
N LEU A 307 -4.99 -3.21 -16.45
CA LEU A 307 -5.57 -2.08 -15.72
C LEU A 307 -4.53 -1.09 -15.23
N ARG A 308 -4.95 0.18 -15.16
CA ARG A 308 -4.18 1.28 -14.58
C ARG A 308 -5.01 1.99 -13.52
N PRO A 309 -4.54 2.07 -12.26
CA PRO A 309 -5.18 2.91 -11.25
C PRO A 309 -5.14 4.39 -11.66
N VAL A 310 -6.26 5.08 -11.42
CA VAL A 310 -6.41 6.52 -11.65
C VAL A 310 -6.55 7.19 -10.29
N SER A 311 -5.70 8.18 -10.04
CA SER A 311 -5.64 8.95 -8.79
C SER A 311 -5.68 10.45 -9.07
N GLY A 312 -5.70 11.27 -8.01
CA GLY A 312 -5.62 12.72 -8.12
C GLY A 312 -6.89 13.38 -8.64
N MET A 313 -8.03 12.71 -8.48
CA MET A 313 -9.32 13.24 -8.86
C MET A 313 -9.73 14.39 -7.95
N THR A 314 -10.18 15.46 -8.56
CA THR A 314 -10.86 16.57 -7.91
C THR A 314 -12.36 16.45 -8.21
N ALA A 315 -13.19 16.92 -7.30
CA ALA A 315 -14.60 17.08 -7.60
C ALA A 315 -15.12 18.38 -6.98
N ALA A 316 -15.85 19.13 -7.80
CA ALA A 316 -16.50 20.36 -7.39
C ALA A 316 -17.82 20.10 -6.64
N ALA A 317 -18.40 18.90 -6.80
CA ALA A 317 -19.65 18.50 -6.15
C ALA A 317 -19.70 16.98 -5.88
N PRO A 318 -20.46 16.56 -4.85
CA PRO A 318 -20.80 15.16 -4.60
C PRO A 318 -21.46 14.45 -5.80
N PRO A 319 -21.25 13.12 -5.94
CA PRO A 319 -20.36 12.29 -5.15
C PRO A 319 -18.89 12.43 -5.60
N PHE A 320 -17.98 12.67 -4.65
CA PHE A 320 -16.55 12.83 -4.90
C PHE A 320 -15.92 11.49 -5.32
N PRO A 321 -15.24 11.41 -6.46
CA PRO A 321 -14.50 10.23 -6.86
C PRO A 321 -13.20 10.12 -6.07
N VAL A 322 -13.01 9.00 -5.38
CA VAL A 322 -11.87 8.75 -4.49
C VAL A 322 -10.84 7.87 -5.17
N HIS A 323 -11.29 6.84 -5.89
CA HIS A 323 -10.41 5.92 -6.61
C HIS A 323 -11.06 5.47 -7.91
N ALA A 324 -10.26 5.22 -8.94
CA ALA A 324 -10.73 4.57 -10.16
C ALA A 324 -9.69 3.60 -10.73
N LEU A 325 -10.18 2.65 -11.54
CA LEU A 325 -9.37 1.76 -12.37
C LEU A 325 -9.82 1.95 -13.81
N ALA A 326 -8.88 2.30 -14.69
CA ALA A 326 -9.08 2.26 -16.14
C ALA A 326 -8.67 0.87 -16.64
N LEU A 327 -9.52 0.22 -17.43
CA LEU A 327 -9.30 -1.14 -17.93
C LEU A 327 -9.12 -1.12 -19.46
N LEU A 328 -8.21 -1.97 -19.94
CA LEU A 328 -8.07 -2.35 -21.33
C LEU A 328 -8.33 -3.86 -21.42
N ARG A 329 -9.30 -4.26 -22.23
CA ARG A 329 -9.58 -5.68 -22.47
C ARG A 329 -8.41 -6.30 -23.21
N ASN A 330 -8.13 -7.57 -22.90
CA ASN A 330 -7.15 -8.36 -23.64
C ASN A 330 -7.74 -8.86 -24.96
#